data_AF-A0A7Y6KPB7-F1
#
_entry.id   AF-A0A7Y6KPB7-F1
#
_cell.length_a   1.000
_cell.length_b   1.000
_cell.length_c   1.000
_cell.angle_alpha   90.00
_cell.angle_beta   90.00
_cell.angle_gamma   90.00
#
_symmetry.space_group_name_H-M   'P 1'
#
loop_
_entity.id
_entity.type
_entity.pdbx_description
1 polymer ?
#
loop_
_entity_poly.entity_id
_entity_poly.type
_entity_poly.pdbx_seq_one_letter_code
_entity_poly.pdbx_strand_id
1 'polypeptide(L)'
;MTETQTKTSSPEIRAAAGAMDGLREDLFRHVFAYRPLPPLSPEGRFIRRLPEGLRRPVVWTPHALVLFAAFIVLMSGFATWNFRLLMGLVPAIPVAMTLVRPVAAFWGSWVATLFCALLGTDGLWGASAFIAQVVVLVVVAARTRPRTAAWMWLLTLLFGVFLEGGDPSITAPMAVLSAFALLVVTVFQVRRDAEREVRDAEREVTVQRTVTAAERDRRTLLEERTTIARELHDVVAHHMSVVAIQAEAAPYRVE
;
A
#
# COMPACT_ATOMS: atom_id res chain seq x y z
N MET A 1 -55.28 5.79 -9.14
CA MET A 1 -54.19 6.50 -8.46
C MET A 1 -53.38 5.45 -7.73
N THR A 2 -52.37 4.91 -8.39
CA THR A 2 -51.54 3.80 -7.88
C THR A 2 -50.29 4.39 -7.25
N GLU A 3 -50.29 4.48 -5.91
CA GLU A 3 -49.09 4.83 -5.16
C GLU A 3 -48.03 3.72 -5.34
N THR A 4 -46.99 4.03 -6.09
CA THR A 4 -45.73 3.29 -6.04
C THR A 4 -45.09 3.49 -4.68
N GLN A 5 -45.26 2.53 -3.78
CA GLN A 5 -44.46 2.40 -2.57
C GLN A 5 -42.98 2.25 -2.96
N THR A 6 -42.22 3.33 -2.92
CA THR A 6 -40.75 3.26 -2.89
C THR A 6 -40.33 2.67 -1.56
N LYS A 7 -40.10 1.35 -1.57
CA LYS A 7 -39.55 0.57 -0.46
C LYS A 7 -38.22 1.21 -0.03
N THR A 8 -38.22 1.95 1.06
CA THR A 8 -37.03 2.57 1.65
C THR A 8 -36.13 1.46 2.18
N SER A 9 -35.19 0.97 1.36
CA SER A 9 -34.20 -0.01 1.80
C SER A 9 -33.40 0.57 2.96
N SER A 10 -33.32 -0.17 4.08
CA SER A 10 -32.60 0.24 5.28
C SER A 10 -31.14 0.59 4.95
N PRO A 11 -30.50 1.50 5.70
CA PRO A 11 -29.09 1.87 5.48
C PRO A 11 -28.15 0.65 5.53
N GLU A 12 -28.48 -0.36 6.34
CA GLU A 12 -27.75 -1.63 6.42
C GLU A 12 -27.84 -2.44 5.12
N ILE A 13 -29.02 -2.54 4.49
CA ILE A 13 -29.21 -3.24 3.21
C ILE A 13 -28.42 -2.52 2.10
N ARG A 14 -28.37 -1.19 2.12
CA ARG A 14 -27.58 -0.41 1.16
C ARG A 14 -26.07 -0.58 1.37
N ALA A 15 -25.62 -0.64 2.62
CA ALA A 15 -24.23 -0.89 2.94
C ALA A 15 -23.80 -2.33 2.54
N ALA A 16 -24.66 -3.32 2.78
CA ALA A 16 -24.44 -4.70 2.35
C ALA A 16 -24.42 -4.81 0.82
N ALA A 17 -25.37 -4.18 0.12
CA ALA A 17 -25.41 -4.14 -1.34
C ALA A 17 -24.15 -3.48 -1.94
N GLY A 18 -23.72 -2.34 -1.38
CA GLY A 18 -22.47 -1.68 -1.81
C GLY A 18 -21.22 -2.51 -1.53
N ALA A 19 -21.19 -3.27 -0.44
CA ALA A 19 -20.10 -4.20 -0.15
C ALA A 19 -20.07 -5.38 -1.13
N MET A 20 -21.24 -5.90 -1.53
CA MET A 20 -21.38 -6.97 -2.52
C MET A 20 -21.06 -6.51 -3.95
N ASP A 21 -21.43 -5.29 -4.32
CA ASP A 21 -21.10 -4.73 -5.64
C ASP A 21 -19.60 -4.47 -5.78
N GLY A 22 -18.96 -3.90 -4.75
CA GLY A 22 -17.51 -3.74 -4.72
C GLY A 22 -16.76 -5.08 -4.74
N LEU A 23 -17.31 -6.11 -4.09
CA LEU A 23 -16.81 -7.47 -4.15
C LEU A 23 -16.89 -8.04 -5.57
N ARG A 24 -18.05 -7.94 -6.22
CA ARG A 24 -18.26 -8.46 -7.58
C ARG A 24 -17.33 -7.79 -8.58
N GLU A 25 -17.09 -6.50 -8.44
CA GLU A 25 -16.20 -5.74 -9.30
C GLU A 25 -14.72 -6.13 -9.12
N ASP A 26 -14.27 -6.33 -7.87
CA ASP A 26 -12.90 -6.80 -7.59
C ASP A 26 -12.69 -8.29 -7.96
N LEU A 27 -13.68 -9.16 -7.70
CA LEU A 27 -13.56 -10.60 -7.92
C LEU A 27 -13.82 -11.07 -9.34
N PHE A 28 -14.63 -10.36 -10.14
CA PHE A 28 -15.00 -10.81 -11.49
C PHE A 28 -14.50 -9.87 -12.58
N ARG A 29 -14.55 -8.54 -12.37
CA ARG A 29 -14.13 -7.57 -13.39
C ARG A 29 -12.61 -7.41 -13.45
N HIS A 30 -11.92 -7.61 -12.32
CA HIS A 30 -10.45 -7.52 -12.22
C HIS A 30 -9.71 -8.86 -12.16
N VAL A 31 -10.38 -10.00 -12.44
CA VAL A 31 -9.76 -11.35 -12.43
C VAL A 31 -8.51 -11.41 -13.28
N PHE A 32 -8.57 -10.79 -14.46
CA PHE A 32 -7.49 -10.79 -15.45
C PHE A 32 -6.66 -9.51 -15.43
N ALA A 33 -6.90 -8.61 -14.48
CA ALA A 33 -6.15 -7.36 -14.38
C ALA A 33 -4.67 -7.68 -14.12
N TYR A 34 -3.83 -7.37 -15.10
CA TYR A 34 -2.39 -7.53 -15.01
C TYR A 34 -1.86 -6.50 -14.01
N ARG A 35 -1.46 -6.96 -12.82
CA ARG A 35 -0.83 -6.13 -11.79
C ARG A 35 0.49 -6.80 -11.42
N PRO A 36 1.61 -6.47 -12.09
CA PRO A 36 2.91 -7.00 -11.69
C PRO A 36 3.28 -6.46 -10.31
N LEU A 37 3.95 -7.26 -9.49
CA LEU A 37 4.44 -6.85 -8.19
C LEU A 37 5.58 -5.83 -8.40
N PRO A 38 5.45 -4.58 -7.93
CA PRO A 38 6.54 -3.63 -8.11
C PRO A 38 7.75 -4.06 -7.25
N PRO A 39 8.98 -3.92 -7.76
CA PRO A 39 10.16 -4.07 -6.94
C PRO A 39 10.16 -3.05 -5.78
N LEU A 40 10.84 -3.37 -4.67
CA LEU A 40 10.95 -2.44 -3.55
C LEU A 40 11.65 -1.14 -3.98
N SER A 41 11.15 0.00 -3.51
CA SER A 41 11.76 1.30 -3.83
C SER A 41 13.21 1.35 -3.33
N PRO A 42 14.21 1.62 -4.19
CA PRO A 42 15.62 1.65 -3.79
C PRO A 42 15.94 2.75 -2.76
N GLU A 43 15.05 3.72 -2.60
CA GLU A 43 15.17 4.85 -1.66
C GLU A 43 14.70 4.54 -0.23
N GLY A 44 14.29 3.30 0.06
CA GLY A 44 13.85 2.91 1.40
C GLY A 44 14.94 3.15 2.46
N ARG A 45 14.54 3.67 3.64
CA ARG A 45 15.46 3.96 4.77
C ARG A 45 16.39 2.79 5.11
N PHE A 46 15.90 1.56 4.98
CA PHE A 46 16.69 0.35 5.22
C PHE A 46 17.62 0.01 4.05
N ILE A 47 17.18 0.15 2.79
CA ILE A 47 18.00 -0.15 1.60
C ILE A 47 19.18 0.83 1.47
N ARG A 48 19.00 2.08 1.89
CA ARG A 48 20.09 3.08 1.91
C ARG A 48 21.22 2.73 2.87
N ARG A 49 20.94 1.95 3.92
CA ARG A 49 21.96 1.50 4.90
C ARG A 49 22.72 0.25 4.44
N LEU A 50 22.29 -0.42 3.36
CA LEU A 50 22.99 -1.59 2.86
C LEU A 50 24.18 -1.23 1.97
N PRO A 51 25.26 -2.04 2.01
CA PRO A 51 26.40 -1.93 1.10
C PRO A 51 25.96 -2.08 -0.36
N GLU A 52 26.64 -1.37 -1.27
CA GLU A 52 26.21 -1.19 -2.67
C GLU A 52 25.98 -2.51 -3.43
N GLY A 53 26.75 -3.56 -3.13
CA GLY A 53 26.61 -4.89 -3.74
C GLY A 53 25.29 -5.61 -3.40
N LEU A 54 24.70 -5.35 -2.22
CA LEU A 54 23.44 -5.99 -1.79
C LEU A 54 22.19 -5.20 -2.17
N ARG A 55 22.32 -3.97 -2.68
CA ARG A 55 21.14 -3.13 -3.03
C ARG A 55 20.33 -3.73 -4.17
N ARG A 56 20.99 -4.30 -5.18
CA ARG A 56 20.34 -4.95 -6.34
C ARG A 56 19.47 -6.15 -5.94
N PRO A 57 19.96 -7.18 -5.23
CA PRO A 57 19.13 -8.33 -4.86
C PRO A 57 18.01 -7.98 -3.87
N VAL A 58 18.24 -7.02 -2.95
CA VAL A 58 17.24 -6.65 -1.93
C VAL A 58 15.97 -6.07 -2.56
N VAL A 59 16.09 -5.34 -3.66
CA VAL A 59 14.95 -4.77 -4.40
C VAL A 59 13.97 -5.85 -4.91
N TRP A 60 14.47 -7.05 -5.20
CA TRP A 60 13.71 -8.21 -5.69
C TRP A 60 13.29 -9.18 -4.58
N THR A 61 13.51 -8.86 -3.30
CA THR A 61 13.11 -9.70 -2.17
C THR A 61 11.66 -10.17 -2.19
N PRO A 62 10.62 -9.36 -2.55
CA PRO A 62 9.26 -9.90 -2.60
C PRO A 62 9.07 -10.95 -3.71
N HIS A 63 9.78 -10.82 -4.83
CA HIS A 63 9.74 -11.81 -5.91
C HIS A 63 10.45 -13.09 -5.50
N ALA A 64 11.64 -12.96 -4.90
CA ALA A 64 12.40 -14.10 -4.37
C ALA A 64 11.62 -14.86 -3.29
N LEU A 65 10.91 -14.14 -2.40
CA LEU A 65 10.08 -14.74 -1.36
C LEU A 65 8.92 -15.57 -1.94
N VAL A 66 8.21 -15.05 -2.94
CA VAL A 66 7.11 -15.77 -3.59
C VAL A 66 7.61 -16.99 -4.36
N LEU A 67 8.73 -16.87 -5.09
CA LEU A 67 9.33 -18.01 -5.78
C LEU A 67 9.85 -19.07 -4.80
N PHE A 68 10.42 -18.65 -3.67
CA PHE A 68 10.84 -19.55 -2.60
C PHE A 68 9.64 -20.26 -1.96
N ALA A 69 8.52 -19.56 -1.76
CA ALA A 69 7.28 -20.18 -1.28
C ALA A 69 6.71 -21.18 -2.30
N ALA A 70 6.75 -20.87 -3.61
CA ALA A 70 6.38 -21.80 -4.66
C ALA A 70 7.29 -23.05 -4.66
N PHE A 71 8.58 -22.87 -4.43
CA PHE A 71 9.53 -23.97 -4.27
C PHE A 71 9.22 -24.84 -3.05
N ILE A 72 8.87 -24.24 -1.90
CA ILE A 72 8.44 -25.00 -0.70
C ILE A 72 7.20 -25.84 -1.00
N VAL A 73 6.20 -25.26 -1.69
CA VAL A 73 4.98 -25.98 -2.10
C VAL A 73 5.28 -27.13 -3.06
N LEU A 74 6.20 -26.91 -4.00
CA LEU A 74 6.67 -27.97 -4.89
C LEU A 74 7.32 -29.10 -4.08
N MET A 75 8.21 -28.77 -3.17
CA MET A 75 8.93 -29.74 -2.33
C MET A 75 8.00 -30.47 -1.35
N SER A 76 6.95 -29.83 -0.84
CA SER A 76 5.98 -30.51 0.04
C SER A 76 5.14 -31.53 -0.72
N GLY A 77 4.81 -31.28 -1.98
CA GLY A 77 4.11 -32.26 -2.83
C GLY A 77 4.98 -33.48 -3.15
N PHE A 78 6.30 -33.32 -3.23
CA PHE A 78 7.24 -34.43 -3.43
C PHE A 78 7.25 -35.46 -2.30
N ALA A 79 6.80 -35.09 -1.10
CA ALA A 79 6.73 -35.98 0.05
C ALA A 79 5.63 -37.05 -0.09
N THR A 80 4.61 -36.81 -0.92
CA THR A 80 3.58 -37.81 -1.25
C THR A 80 4.16 -38.90 -2.14
N TRP A 81 3.70 -40.16 -2.06
CA TRP A 81 4.26 -41.27 -2.86
C TRP A 81 3.64 -41.40 -4.27
N ASN A 82 2.38 -40.99 -4.44
CA ASN A 82 1.64 -41.05 -5.70
C ASN A 82 1.70 -39.69 -6.43
N PHE A 83 2.05 -39.71 -7.73
CA PHE A 83 2.08 -38.51 -8.59
C PHE A 83 2.88 -37.32 -8.04
N ARG A 84 3.99 -37.60 -7.34
CA ARG A 84 4.84 -36.61 -6.62
C ARG A 84 5.05 -35.29 -7.34
N LEU A 85 5.42 -35.38 -8.62
CA LEU A 85 5.70 -34.22 -9.47
C LEU A 85 4.45 -33.38 -9.71
N LEU A 86 3.31 -34.01 -10.03
CA LEU A 86 2.07 -33.30 -10.27
C LEU A 86 1.51 -32.69 -8.97
N MET A 87 1.62 -33.41 -7.85
CA MET A 87 1.13 -32.98 -6.53
C MET A 87 1.90 -31.80 -5.95
N GLY A 88 3.15 -31.60 -6.36
CA GLY A 88 3.92 -30.39 -6.03
C GLY A 88 3.77 -29.28 -7.07
N LEU A 89 3.80 -29.62 -8.37
CA LEU A 89 3.82 -28.63 -9.44
C LEU A 89 2.48 -27.91 -9.61
N VAL A 90 1.37 -28.64 -9.53
CA VAL A 90 0.04 -28.07 -9.75
C VAL A 90 -0.31 -26.99 -8.72
N PRO A 91 -0.08 -27.18 -7.40
CA PRO A 91 -0.28 -26.11 -6.41
C PRO A 91 0.77 -25.00 -6.46
N ALA A 92 1.98 -25.27 -6.95
CA ALA A 92 3.03 -24.26 -7.09
C ALA A 92 2.75 -23.24 -8.22
N ILE A 93 2.04 -23.64 -9.27
CA ILE A 93 1.67 -22.75 -10.40
C ILE A 93 0.84 -21.55 -9.92
N PRO A 94 -0.28 -21.73 -9.19
CA PRO A 94 -1.03 -20.62 -8.58
C PRO A 94 -0.17 -19.69 -7.74
N VAL A 95 0.76 -20.24 -6.93
CA VAL A 95 1.66 -19.42 -6.11
C VAL A 95 2.55 -18.54 -6.99
N ALA A 96 3.14 -19.08 -8.06
CA ALA A 96 3.93 -18.28 -9.00
C ALA A 96 3.05 -17.24 -9.74
N MET A 97 1.82 -17.60 -10.10
CA MET A 97 0.86 -16.69 -10.73
C MET A 97 0.51 -15.49 -9.85
N THR A 98 0.66 -15.57 -8.52
CA THR A 98 0.42 -14.43 -7.63
C THR A 98 1.31 -13.22 -7.93
N LEU A 99 2.47 -13.41 -8.59
CA LEU A 99 3.35 -12.34 -9.03
C LEU A 99 2.70 -11.43 -10.08
N VAL A 100 1.87 -12.03 -10.94
CA VAL A 100 1.36 -11.40 -12.15
C VAL A 100 -0.14 -11.10 -12.05
N ARG A 101 -0.91 -12.04 -11.51
CA ARG A 101 -2.38 -12.01 -11.46
C ARG A 101 -2.89 -12.61 -10.15
N PRO A 102 -2.98 -11.82 -9.06
CA PRO A 102 -3.33 -12.32 -7.73
C PRO A 102 -4.73 -12.94 -7.65
N VAL A 103 -5.73 -12.37 -8.33
CA VAL A 103 -7.11 -12.91 -8.32
C VAL A 103 -7.22 -14.20 -9.13
N ALA A 104 -6.56 -14.28 -10.28
CA ALA A 104 -6.49 -15.52 -11.06
C ALA A 104 -5.75 -16.63 -10.32
N ALA A 105 -4.70 -16.28 -9.55
CA ALA A 105 -3.99 -17.22 -8.70
C ALA A 105 -4.90 -17.83 -7.61
N PHE A 106 -5.80 -17.05 -7.03
CA PHE A 106 -6.78 -17.56 -6.06
C PHE A 106 -7.74 -18.60 -6.66
N TRP A 107 -8.31 -18.31 -7.84
CA TRP A 107 -9.15 -19.30 -8.53
C TRP A 107 -8.34 -20.52 -8.99
N GLY A 108 -7.11 -20.30 -9.45
CA GLY A 108 -6.19 -21.37 -9.81
C GLY A 108 -5.83 -22.27 -8.62
N SER A 109 -5.70 -21.72 -7.41
CA SER A 109 -5.41 -22.52 -6.22
C SER A 109 -6.58 -23.40 -5.81
N TRP A 110 -7.83 -22.96 -5.99
CA TRP A 110 -9.00 -23.81 -5.79
C TRP A 110 -9.06 -24.99 -6.77
N VAL A 111 -8.77 -24.74 -8.05
CA VAL A 111 -8.69 -25.80 -9.06
C VAL A 111 -7.55 -26.77 -8.74
N ALA A 112 -6.40 -26.26 -8.31
CA ALA A 112 -5.27 -27.08 -7.87
C ALA A 112 -5.61 -27.92 -6.64
N THR A 113 -6.30 -27.34 -5.65
CA THR A 113 -6.77 -28.05 -4.46
C THR A 113 -7.74 -29.17 -4.83
N LEU A 114 -8.72 -28.90 -5.71
CA LEU A 114 -9.64 -29.93 -6.17
C LEU A 114 -8.93 -31.05 -6.94
N PHE A 115 -7.98 -30.69 -7.81
CA PHE A 115 -7.14 -31.66 -8.53
C PHE A 115 -6.35 -32.55 -7.57
N CYS A 116 -5.70 -31.96 -6.57
CA CYS A 116 -4.96 -32.69 -5.55
C CYS A 116 -5.88 -33.55 -4.67
N ALA A 117 -7.07 -33.07 -4.32
CA ALA A 117 -8.04 -33.82 -3.53
C ALA A 117 -8.60 -35.04 -4.27
N LEU A 118 -8.78 -34.95 -5.60
CA LEU A 118 -9.29 -36.05 -6.42
C LEU A 118 -8.25 -37.13 -6.72
N LEU A 119 -6.98 -36.74 -6.88
CA LEU A 119 -5.89 -37.66 -7.26
C LEU A 119 -5.03 -38.10 -6.07
N GLY A 120 -5.08 -37.36 -4.96
CA GLY A 120 -4.33 -37.62 -3.74
C GLY A 120 -5.11 -38.46 -2.74
N THR A 121 -4.42 -38.92 -1.71
CA THR A 121 -4.98 -39.72 -0.61
C THR A 121 -5.24 -38.90 0.66
N ASP A 122 -4.77 -37.66 0.68
CA ASP A 122 -4.60 -36.88 1.92
C ASP A 122 -5.81 -35.97 2.23
N GLY A 123 -6.91 -36.16 1.49
CA GLY A 123 -8.13 -35.36 1.60
C GLY A 123 -8.03 -33.97 0.94
N LEU A 124 -9.00 -33.12 1.25
CA LEU A 124 -9.16 -31.80 0.60
C LEU A 124 -7.94 -30.90 0.79
N TRP A 125 -7.36 -30.90 1.99
CA TRP A 125 -6.22 -30.06 2.36
C TRP A 125 -4.92 -30.85 2.51
N GLY A 126 -4.55 -31.63 1.49
CA GLY A 126 -3.22 -32.25 1.43
C GLY A 126 -2.10 -31.21 1.61
N ALA A 127 -0.93 -31.61 2.11
CA ALA A 127 0.11 -30.69 2.58
C ALA A 127 0.52 -29.61 1.55
N SER A 128 0.64 -29.96 0.27
CA SER A 128 0.97 -29.01 -0.80
C SER A 128 -0.17 -28.05 -1.11
N ALA A 129 -1.41 -28.54 -1.23
CA ALA A 129 -2.60 -27.71 -1.43
C ALA A 129 -2.86 -26.77 -0.25
N PHE A 130 -2.66 -27.26 0.98
CA PHE A 130 -2.79 -26.48 2.20
C PHE A 130 -1.82 -25.29 2.19
N ILE A 131 -0.52 -25.56 2.02
CA ILE A 131 0.51 -24.52 2.01
C ILE A 131 0.27 -23.54 0.85
N ALA A 132 -0.07 -24.04 -0.34
CA ALA A 132 -0.36 -23.20 -1.50
C ALA A 132 -1.51 -22.24 -1.23
N GLN A 133 -2.63 -22.71 -0.65
CA GLN A 133 -3.80 -21.87 -0.37
C GLN A 133 -3.46 -20.77 0.65
N VAL A 134 -2.73 -21.10 1.73
CA VAL A 134 -2.31 -20.11 2.73
C VAL A 134 -1.40 -19.06 2.10
N VAL A 135 -0.40 -19.48 1.32
CA VAL A 135 0.54 -18.55 0.65
C VAL A 135 -0.21 -17.65 -0.32
N VAL A 136 -1.11 -18.20 -1.14
CA VAL A 136 -1.92 -17.41 -2.09
C VAL A 136 -2.77 -16.40 -1.33
N LEU A 137 -3.49 -16.80 -0.27
CA LEU A 137 -4.29 -15.87 0.55
C LEU A 137 -3.44 -14.76 1.16
N VAL A 138 -2.27 -15.08 1.71
CA VAL A 138 -1.36 -14.09 2.31
C VAL A 138 -0.84 -13.11 1.27
N VAL A 139 -0.38 -13.60 0.11
CA VAL A 139 0.15 -12.74 -0.96
C VAL A 139 -0.96 -11.89 -1.54
N VAL A 140 -2.14 -12.46 -1.81
CA VAL A 140 -3.29 -11.72 -2.34
C VAL A 140 -3.74 -10.66 -1.33
N ALA A 141 -3.83 -10.99 -0.04
CA ALA A 141 -4.17 -10.05 1.01
C ALA A 141 -3.15 -8.92 1.13
N ALA A 142 -1.86 -9.21 1.02
CA ALA A 142 -0.80 -8.19 1.04
C ALA A 142 -0.83 -7.25 -0.18
N ARG A 143 -1.55 -7.64 -1.25
CA ARG A 143 -1.63 -6.92 -2.52
C ARG A 143 -2.98 -6.26 -2.79
N THR A 144 -4.02 -6.63 -2.06
CA THR A 144 -5.40 -6.17 -2.25
C THR A 144 -5.93 -5.53 -0.97
N ARG A 145 -7.10 -4.90 -1.06
CA ARG A 145 -7.72 -4.25 0.10
C ARG A 145 -8.06 -5.32 1.16
N PRO A 146 -7.94 -5.02 2.46
CA PRO A 146 -8.25 -5.97 3.53
C PRO A 146 -9.69 -6.49 3.45
N ARG A 147 -10.62 -5.67 2.93
CA ARG A 147 -12.01 -6.09 2.65
C ARG A 147 -12.09 -7.19 1.60
N THR A 148 -11.38 -7.06 0.48
CA THR A 148 -11.35 -8.06 -0.60
C THR A 148 -10.73 -9.37 -0.11
N ALA A 149 -9.66 -9.28 0.69
CA ALA A 149 -9.02 -10.43 1.32
C ALA A 149 -9.95 -11.17 2.29
N ALA A 150 -10.71 -10.43 3.11
CA ALA A 150 -11.69 -11.01 4.03
C ALA A 150 -12.78 -11.79 3.28
N TRP A 151 -13.25 -11.27 2.15
CA TRP A 151 -14.22 -11.98 1.31
C TRP A 151 -13.64 -13.24 0.66
N MET A 152 -12.42 -13.18 0.13
CA MET A 152 -11.74 -14.37 -0.43
C MET A 152 -11.51 -15.45 0.64
N TRP A 153 -11.22 -15.03 1.87
CA TRP A 153 -11.14 -15.93 3.00
C TRP A 153 -12.49 -16.58 3.32
N LEU A 154 -13.57 -15.80 3.43
CA LEU A 154 -14.92 -16.31 3.64
C LEU A 154 -15.35 -17.29 2.54
N LEU A 155 -15.05 -16.99 1.28
CA LEU A 155 -15.31 -17.89 0.16
C LEU A 155 -14.52 -19.20 0.30
N THR A 156 -13.27 -19.15 0.76
CA THR A 156 -12.44 -20.33 0.98
C THR A 156 -13.02 -21.23 2.07
N LEU A 157 -13.56 -20.63 3.14
CA LEU A 157 -14.26 -21.37 4.18
C LEU A 157 -15.52 -22.02 3.65
N LEU A 158 -16.34 -21.27 2.90
CA LEU A 158 -17.57 -21.80 2.32
C LEU A 158 -17.28 -22.97 1.38
N PHE A 159 -16.23 -22.86 0.56
CA PHE A 159 -15.78 -23.93 -0.33
C PHE A 159 -15.34 -25.17 0.44
N GLY A 160 -14.50 -25.00 1.47
CA GLY A 160 -14.02 -26.11 2.29
C GLY A 160 -15.17 -26.84 2.99
N VAL A 161 -16.05 -26.09 3.67
CA VAL A 161 -17.21 -26.65 4.38
C VAL A 161 -18.19 -27.31 3.41
N PHE A 162 -18.41 -26.73 2.23
CA PHE A 162 -19.29 -27.32 1.22
C PHE A 162 -18.76 -28.65 0.70
N LEU A 163 -17.46 -28.75 0.41
CA LEU A 163 -16.84 -30.00 -0.05
C LEU A 163 -16.73 -31.05 1.05
N GLU A 164 -16.63 -30.64 2.31
CA GLU A 164 -16.64 -31.53 3.48
C GLU A 164 -18.06 -31.99 3.89
N GLY A 165 -19.11 -31.53 3.20
CA GLY A 165 -20.49 -31.92 3.50
C GLY A 165 -21.07 -31.26 4.75
N GLY A 166 -20.51 -30.13 5.19
CA GLY A 166 -21.01 -29.32 6.30
C GLY A 166 -20.30 -29.51 7.64
N ASP A 167 -19.41 -30.51 7.78
CA ASP A 167 -18.53 -30.65 8.94
C ASP A 167 -17.20 -29.93 8.68
N PRO A 168 -16.86 -28.84 9.40
CA PRO A 168 -15.65 -28.06 9.15
C PRO A 168 -14.39 -28.67 9.78
N SER A 169 -14.39 -29.95 10.15
CA SER A 169 -13.29 -30.56 10.92
C SER A 169 -11.94 -30.53 10.19
N ILE A 170 -11.94 -30.65 8.85
CA ILE A 170 -10.72 -30.63 8.03
C ILE A 170 -10.39 -29.20 7.59
N THR A 171 -11.40 -28.34 7.36
CA THR A 171 -11.22 -26.92 7.02
C THR A 171 -10.86 -26.04 8.21
N ALA A 172 -11.20 -26.40 9.45
CA ALA A 172 -11.00 -25.56 10.63
C ALA A 172 -9.52 -25.19 10.89
N PRO A 173 -8.54 -26.10 10.83
CA PRO A 173 -7.13 -25.73 10.98
C PRO A 173 -6.66 -24.74 9.91
N MET A 174 -7.10 -24.92 8.67
CA MET A 174 -6.83 -24.01 7.55
C MET A 174 -7.44 -22.63 7.83
N ALA A 175 -8.69 -22.59 8.29
CA ALA A 175 -9.41 -21.38 8.63
C ALA A 175 -8.68 -20.56 9.69
N VAL A 176 -8.25 -21.21 10.78
CA VAL A 176 -7.57 -20.56 11.90
C VAL A 176 -6.20 -20.01 11.48
N LEU A 177 -5.39 -20.83 10.79
CA LEU A 177 -4.06 -20.40 10.35
C LEU A 177 -4.15 -19.23 9.36
N SER A 178 -5.04 -19.35 8.37
CA SER A 178 -5.23 -18.29 7.39
C SER A 178 -5.80 -17.01 8.02
N ALA A 179 -6.71 -17.12 9.00
CA ALA A 179 -7.21 -15.96 9.75
C ALA A 179 -6.09 -15.22 10.48
N PHE A 180 -5.22 -15.96 11.19
CA PHE A 180 -4.09 -15.37 11.88
C PHE A 180 -3.11 -14.71 10.89
N ALA A 181 -2.82 -15.36 9.78
CA ALA A 181 -1.94 -14.81 8.75
C ALA A 181 -2.52 -13.52 8.13
N LEU A 182 -3.84 -13.50 7.84
CA LEU A 182 -4.54 -12.32 7.33
C LEU A 182 -4.57 -11.18 8.35
N LEU A 183 -4.72 -11.48 9.64
CA LEU A 183 -4.64 -10.49 10.71
C LEU A 183 -3.25 -9.84 10.72
N VAL A 184 -2.18 -10.63 10.70
CA VAL A 184 -0.80 -10.13 10.65
C VAL A 184 -0.58 -9.24 9.43
N VAL A 185 -1.02 -9.68 8.25
CA VAL A 185 -0.93 -8.89 7.01
C VAL A 185 -1.70 -7.58 7.12
N THR A 186 -2.90 -7.60 7.68
CA THR A 186 -3.76 -6.41 7.84
C THR A 186 -3.13 -5.42 8.81
N VAL A 187 -2.64 -5.87 9.96
CA VAL A 187 -1.93 -5.03 10.93
C VAL A 187 -0.72 -4.37 10.28
N PHE A 188 0.05 -5.13 9.49
CA PHE A 188 1.23 -4.60 8.82
C PHE A 188 0.89 -3.58 7.73
N GLN A 189 -0.20 -3.77 6.99
CA GLN A 189 -0.69 -2.79 6.01
C GLN A 189 -1.12 -1.50 6.70
N VAL A 190 -1.94 -1.59 7.74
CA VAL A 190 -2.40 -0.41 8.51
C VAL A 190 -1.22 0.37 9.08
N ARG A 191 -0.22 -0.32 9.63
CA ARG A 191 1.00 0.34 10.12
C ARG A 191 1.78 1.04 9.00
N ARG A 192 1.91 0.39 7.83
CA ARG A 192 2.59 0.99 6.68
C ARG A 192 1.87 2.22 6.15
N ASP A 193 0.55 2.19 6.10
CA ASP A 193 -0.25 3.31 5.62
C ASP A 193 -0.19 4.48 6.61
N ALA A 194 -0.29 4.23 7.92
CA ALA A 194 -0.07 5.24 8.94
C ALA A 194 1.34 5.86 8.86
N GLU A 195 2.39 5.05 8.65
CA GLU A 195 3.75 5.57 8.43
C GLU A 195 3.90 6.42 7.17
N ARG A 196 3.12 6.14 6.11
CA ARG A 196 3.12 6.95 4.88
C ARG A 196 2.46 8.29 5.13
N GLU A 197 1.28 8.29 5.76
CA GLU A 197 0.54 9.50 6.11
C GLU A 197 1.39 10.44 6.97
N VAL A 198 2.07 9.90 7.99
CA VAL A 198 2.98 10.70 8.83
C VAL A 198 4.12 11.31 8.01
N ARG A 199 4.73 10.55 7.09
CA ARG A 199 5.83 11.06 6.25
C ARG A 199 5.37 12.13 5.27
N ASP A 200 4.18 11.99 4.71
CA ASP A 200 3.63 12.97 3.78
C ASP A 200 3.27 14.26 4.54
N ALA A 201 2.71 14.16 5.74
CA ALA A 201 2.51 15.31 6.63
C ALA A 201 3.84 16.01 7.00
N GLU A 202 4.89 15.26 7.32
CA GLU A 202 6.23 15.83 7.61
C GLU A 202 6.81 16.59 6.41
N ARG A 203 6.60 16.08 5.18
CA ARG A 203 7.05 16.74 3.95
C ARG A 203 6.31 18.04 3.71
N GLU A 204 4.99 18.04 3.86
CA GLU A 204 4.17 19.24 3.72
C GLU A 204 4.57 20.34 4.70
N VAL A 205 4.79 19.98 5.98
CA VAL A 205 5.27 20.92 7.01
C VAL A 205 6.64 21.48 6.66
N THR A 206 7.55 20.65 6.14
CA THR A 206 8.89 21.11 5.74
C THR A 206 8.81 22.13 4.60
N VAL A 207 8.01 21.84 3.57
CA VAL A 207 7.79 22.76 2.44
C VAL A 207 7.20 24.09 2.93
N GLN A 208 6.15 24.05 3.75
CA GLN A 208 5.55 25.27 4.31
C GLN A 208 6.55 26.10 5.10
N ARG A 209 7.39 25.47 5.94
CA ARG A 209 8.43 26.18 6.69
C ARG A 209 9.44 26.87 5.77
N THR A 210 9.85 26.23 4.68
CA THR A 210 10.79 26.86 3.73
C THR A 210 10.17 28.07 3.03
N VAL A 211 8.88 28.00 2.65
CA VAL A 211 8.17 29.11 2.03
C VAL A 211 8.01 30.26 3.03
N THR A 212 7.56 29.98 4.25
CA THR A 212 7.40 31.01 5.29
C THR A 212 8.74 31.67 5.66
N ALA A 213 9.83 30.91 5.70
CA ALA A 213 11.17 31.47 5.92
C ALA A 213 11.56 32.43 4.78
N ALA A 214 11.41 32.01 3.53
CA ALA A 214 11.71 32.84 2.37
C ALA A 214 10.85 34.13 2.31
N GLU A 215 9.58 34.04 2.69
CA GLU A 215 8.69 35.21 2.78
C GLU A 215 9.12 36.18 3.88
N ARG A 216 9.54 35.66 5.04
CA ARG A 216 10.08 36.48 6.13
C ARG A 216 11.35 37.19 5.72
N ASP A 217 12.29 36.48 5.10
CA ASP A 217 13.54 37.08 4.63
C ASP A 217 13.28 38.20 3.62
N ARG A 218 12.36 37.97 2.67
CA ARG A 218 11.96 39.00 1.69
C ARG A 218 11.31 40.20 2.36
N ARG A 219 10.48 39.97 3.39
CA ARG A 219 9.85 41.05 4.15
C ARG A 219 10.90 41.87 4.91
N THR A 220 11.82 41.22 5.60
CA THR A 220 12.92 41.88 6.33
C THR A 220 13.79 42.70 5.37
N LEU A 221 14.14 42.16 4.20
CA LEU A 221 14.91 42.90 3.19
C LEU A 221 14.19 44.15 2.67
N LEU A 222 12.86 44.07 2.48
CA LEU A 222 12.06 45.23 2.07
C LEU A 222 11.97 46.26 3.19
N GLU A 223 11.80 45.84 4.44
CA GLU A 223 11.79 46.71 5.61
C GLU A 223 13.13 47.44 5.76
N GLU A 224 14.27 46.74 5.68
CA GLU A 224 15.61 47.35 5.72
C GLU A 224 15.80 48.38 4.60
N ARG A 225 15.40 48.06 3.36
CA ARG A 225 15.53 49.00 2.23
C ARG A 225 14.73 50.29 2.47
N THR A 226 13.53 50.19 3.05
CA THR A 226 12.73 51.38 3.39
C THR A 226 13.33 52.18 4.54
N THR A 227 13.95 51.51 5.51
CA THR A 227 14.65 52.17 6.62
C THR A 227 15.89 52.91 6.12
N ILE A 228 16.73 52.27 5.29
CA ILE A 228 17.88 52.93 4.66
C ILE A 228 17.43 54.14 3.83
N ALA A 229 16.34 54.03 3.08
CA ALA A 229 15.81 55.15 2.31
C ALA A 229 15.38 56.33 3.22
N ARG A 230 14.79 56.04 4.39
CA ARG A 230 14.41 57.06 5.39
C ARG A 230 15.64 57.69 6.03
N GLU A 231 16.59 56.89 6.49
CA GLU A 231 17.84 57.41 7.08
C GLU A 231 18.63 58.26 6.07
N LEU A 232 18.70 57.83 4.81
CA LEU A 232 19.27 58.62 3.73
C LEU A 232 18.49 59.92 3.50
N HIS A 233 17.16 59.89 3.53
CA HIS A 233 16.34 61.09 3.37
C HIS A 233 16.55 62.08 4.51
N ASP A 234 16.62 61.62 5.76
CA ASP A 234 16.85 62.46 6.93
C ASP A 234 18.23 63.13 6.88
N VAL A 235 19.28 62.37 6.52
CA VAL A 235 20.64 62.92 6.34
C VAL A 235 20.68 63.94 5.20
N VAL A 236 20.02 63.67 4.08
CA VAL A 236 19.94 64.59 2.93
C VAL A 236 19.16 65.85 3.28
N ALA A 237 17.99 65.72 3.92
CA ALA A 237 17.16 66.85 4.33
C ALA A 237 17.91 67.76 5.30
N HIS A 238 18.66 67.17 6.25
CA HIS A 238 19.51 67.92 7.15
C HIS A 238 20.60 68.70 6.41
N HIS A 239 21.30 68.08 5.45
CA HIS A 239 22.31 68.78 4.65
C HIS A 239 21.73 69.90 3.78
N MET A 240 20.53 69.71 3.22
CA MET A 240 19.84 70.77 2.48
C MET A 240 19.52 71.98 3.37
N SER A 241 19.15 71.74 4.63
CA SER A 241 18.94 72.81 5.63
C SER A 241 20.22 73.62 5.88
N VAL A 242 21.36 72.95 6.07
CA VAL A 242 22.66 73.62 6.29
C VAL A 242 23.09 74.44 5.06
N VAL A 243 22.94 73.89 3.85
CA VAL A 243 23.27 74.60 2.61
C VAL A 243 22.38 75.84 2.44
N ALA A 244 21.07 75.73 2.74
CA ALA A 244 20.16 76.87 2.69
C ALA A 244 20.59 77.98 3.66
N ILE A 245 20.92 77.64 4.90
CA ILE A 245 21.42 78.59 5.90
C ILE A 245 22.74 79.23 5.45
N GLN A 246 23.66 78.45 4.86
CA GLN A 246 24.93 78.97 4.34
C GLN A 246 24.74 79.91 3.15
N ALA A 247 23.80 79.62 2.25
CA ALA A 247 23.47 80.48 1.13
C ALA A 247 22.81 81.79 1.59
N GLU A 248 21.96 81.75 2.61
CA GLU A 248 21.33 82.93 3.22
C GLU A 248 22.33 83.80 4.00
N ALA A 249 23.38 83.20 4.58
CA ALA A 249 24.44 83.92 5.27
C ALA A 249 25.54 84.49 4.34
N ALA A 250 25.59 84.06 3.07
CA ALA A 250 26.58 84.52 2.09
C ALA A 250 26.61 86.06 1.84
N PRO A 251 25.48 86.81 1.89
CA PRO A 251 25.50 88.26 1.71
C PRO A 251 26.16 89.05 2.86
N TYR A 252 26.38 88.44 4.04
CA TYR A 252 26.88 89.13 5.24
C TYR A 252 28.40 88.97 5.49
N ARG A 253 29.16 88.47 4.50
CA ARG A 253 30.59 88.13 4.64
C ARG A 253 31.55 88.92 3.72
N VAL A 254 31.10 90.05 3.15
CA VAL A 254 31.88 90.84 2.16
C VAL A 254 32.16 92.29 2.60
N GLU A 255 32.18 92.56 3.91
CA GLU A 255 32.80 93.76 4.49
C GLU A 255 33.98 93.36 5.39
#